data_AF-A0AAD4HDC6-F1
#
_entry.id   AF-A0AAD4HDC6-F1
#
_cell.length_a   1.000
_cell.length_b   1.000
_cell.length_c   1.000
_cell.angle_alpha   90.00
_cell.angle_beta   90.00
_cell.angle_gamma   90.00
#
_symmetry.space_group_name_H-M   'P 1'
#
loop_
_entity.id
_entity.type
_entity.pdbx_description
1 polymer ?
#
loop_
_entity_poly.entity_id
_entity_poly.type
_entity_poly.pdbx_seq_one_letter_code
_entity_poly.pdbx_strand_id
1 'polypeptide(L)'
;DMFCNLKQVIQVCLLLDQEEAAEDGDEMKEEQIRAARKKILADCDENTCARYKWTFEYVTEHAPYLGTLIGQRKKREELMQLIGEMQNMINHTRSEDASRLKSCMGSYAAPNPNKDVVHPPINDNSKSHAQMGFNHVQLGKMLCPAKYLTDYIKD
;
A
#
# COMPACT_ATOMS: atom_id res chain seq x y z
N ASP A 1 -6.23 -9.04 1.56
CA ASP A 1 -5.11 -8.48 0.78
C ASP A 1 -4.18 -7.73 1.73
N MET A 2 -2.92 -8.15 1.88
CA MET A 2 -1.94 -7.52 2.78
C MET A 2 -1.50 -6.11 2.33
N PHE A 3 -1.93 -5.67 1.14
CA PHE A 3 -1.59 -4.37 0.58
C PHE A 3 -2.76 -3.39 0.60
N CYS A 4 -3.90 -3.78 1.17
CA CYS A 4 -5.07 -2.91 1.19
C CYS A 4 -4.98 -1.80 2.26
N ASN A 5 -5.51 -0.64 1.91
CA ASN A 5 -5.76 0.44 2.86
C ASN A 5 -7.12 0.19 3.51
N LEU A 6 -7.14 -0.28 4.75
CA LEU A 6 -8.37 -0.66 5.45
C LEU A 6 -9.38 0.48 5.57
N LYS A 7 -8.88 1.72 5.74
CA LYS A 7 -9.74 2.90 5.79
C LYS A 7 -10.47 3.12 4.47
N GLN A 8 -9.77 2.96 3.34
CA GLN A 8 -10.39 3.05 2.02
C GLN A 8 -11.36 1.89 1.78
N VAL A 9 -10.99 0.66 2.15
CA VAL A 9 -11.86 -0.52 2.03
C VAL A 9 -13.19 -0.28 2.74
N ILE A 10 -13.15 0.08 4.03
CA ILE A 10 -14.36 0.32 4.84
C ILE A 10 -15.16 1.51 4.27
N GLN A 11 -14.48 2.59 3.88
CA GLN A 11 -15.16 3.75 3.30
C GLN A 11 -15.91 3.38 2.01
N VAL A 12 -15.27 2.67 1.08
CA VAL A 12 -15.89 2.29 -0.20
C VAL A 12 -17.03 1.30 0.02
N CYS A 13 -16.86 0.28 0.85
CA CYS A 13 -17.93 -0.69 1.12
C CYS A 13 -19.15 -0.04 1.76
N LEU A 14 -18.95 0.86 2.73
CA LEU A 14 -20.05 1.64 3.32
C LEU A 14 -20.78 2.54 2.31
N LEU A 15 -20.08 3.03 1.27
CA LEU A 15 -20.69 3.82 0.23
C LEU A 15 -21.46 2.96 -0.77
N LEU A 16 -20.96 1.76 -1.08
CA LEU A 16 -21.64 0.78 -1.93
C LEU A 16 -22.94 0.28 -1.27
N ASP A 17 -22.89 -0.09 0.01
CA ASP A 17 -24.08 -0.52 0.77
C ASP A 17 -25.16 0.59 0.82
N GLN A 18 -24.73 1.86 0.88
CA GLN A 18 -25.63 3.01 0.82
C GLN A 18 -26.19 3.28 -0.57
N GLU A 19 -25.52 2.87 -1.65
CA GLU A 19 -26.01 3.02 -3.01
C GLU A 19 -27.05 1.94 -3.32
N GLU A 20 -26.77 0.69 -2.95
CA GLU A 20 -27.72 -0.44 -3.04
C GLU A 20 -29.00 -0.17 -2.22
N ALA A 21 -28.87 0.45 -1.04
CA ALA A 21 -30.03 0.86 -0.23
C ALA A 21 -30.77 2.11 -0.74
N ALA A 22 -30.10 2.98 -1.51
CA ALA A 22 -30.70 4.20 -2.07
C ALA A 22 -31.44 3.96 -3.39
N GLU A 23 -31.21 2.82 -4.05
CA GLU A 23 -32.04 2.34 -5.16
C GLU A 23 -33.50 2.04 -4.72
N ASP A 24 -33.78 2.01 -3.41
CA ASP A 24 -35.06 1.61 -2.83
C ASP A 24 -35.84 2.71 -2.03
N GLY A 25 -35.44 3.99 -2.02
CA GLY A 25 -36.37 5.07 -1.57
C GLY A 25 -35.85 6.45 -1.08
N ASP A 26 -36.49 7.50 -1.64
CA ASP A 26 -36.79 8.90 -1.25
C ASP A 26 -35.72 10.01 -1.11
N GLU A 27 -36.10 11.19 -1.62
CA GLU A 27 -35.26 12.29 -2.14
C GLU A 27 -35.03 13.49 -1.19
N MET A 28 -34.10 14.36 -1.62
CA MET A 28 -33.97 15.80 -1.32
C MET A 28 -32.97 16.31 -0.27
N LYS A 29 -32.05 15.50 0.24
CA LYS A 29 -30.74 16.00 0.74
C LYS A 29 -29.54 15.34 0.09
N GLU A 30 -29.80 14.56 -0.94
CA GLU A 30 -28.89 13.53 -1.44
C GLU A 30 -27.99 13.98 -2.59
N GLU A 31 -28.33 14.99 -3.40
CA GLU A 31 -27.61 15.29 -4.65
C GLU A 31 -26.09 15.51 -4.46
N GLN A 32 -25.68 16.32 -3.47
CA GLN A 32 -24.26 16.57 -3.19
C GLN A 32 -23.55 15.35 -2.60
N ILE A 33 -24.26 14.57 -1.78
CA ILE A 33 -23.75 13.33 -1.19
C ILE A 33 -23.62 12.27 -2.28
N ARG A 34 -24.61 12.15 -3.18
CA ARG A 34 -24.64 11.27 -4.36
C ARG A 34 -23.53 11.65 -5.34
N ALA A 35 -23.28 12.94 -5.59
CA ALA A 35 -22.19 13.40 -6.43
C ALA A 35 -20.81 13.09 -5.82
N ALA A 36 -20.63 13.31 -4.51
CA ALA A 36 -19.39 12.95 -3.82
C ALA A 36 -19.15 11.42 -3.78
N ARG A 37 -20.22 10.63 -3.59
CA ARG A 37 -20.20 9.16 -3.67
C ARG A 37 -19.82 8.68 -5.06
N LYS A 38 -20.50 9.18 -6.09
CA LYS A 38 -20.26 8.82 -7.49
C LYS A 38 -18.85 9.19 -7.93
N LYS A 39 -18.29 10.28 -7.38
CA LYS A 39 -16.88 10.64 -7.60
C LYS A 39 -15.90 9.65 -6.96
N ILE A 40 -16.15 9.23 -5.71
CA ILE A 40 -15.29 8.26 -5.02
C ILE A 40 -15.38 6.87 -5.67
N LEU A 41 -16.58 6.48 -6.12
CA LEU A 41 -16.82 5.21 -6.80
C LEU A 41 -16.38 5.20 -8.26
N ALA A 42 -16.38 6.36 -8.94
CA ALA A 42 -15.87 6.48 -10.31
C ALA A 42 -14.37 6.14 -10.42
N ASP A 43 -13.61 6.36 -9.34
CA ASP A 43 -12.19 5.99 -9.26
C ASP A 43 -11.98 4.50 -8.93
N CYS A 44 -13.05 3.74 -8.68
CA CYS A 44 -13.00 2.33 -8.30
C CYS A 44 -13.51 1.46 -9.46
N ASP A 45 -12.59 0.76 -10.13
CA ASP A 45 -12.97 -0.23 -11.13
C ASP A 45 -13.67 -1.45 -10.48
N GLU A 46 -14.34 -2.26 -11.30
CA GLU A 46 -15.11 -3.42 -10.85
C GLU A 46 -14.24 -4.41 -10.05
N ASN A 47 -13.00 -4.62 -10.49
CA ASN A 47 -12.03 -5.47 -9.80
C ASN A 47 -11.66 -4.94 -8.41
N THR A 48 -11.46 -3.63 -8.28
CA THR A 48 -11.13 -2.99 -7.01
C THR A 48 -12.31 -3.04 -6.05
N CYS A 49 -13.53 -2.78 -6.54
CA CYS A 49 -14.76 -2.95 -5.77
C CYS A 49 -14.92 -4.39 -5.25
N ALA A 50 -14.78 -5.40 -6.13
CA ALA A 50 -14.88 -6.80 -5.73
C ALA A 50 -13.83 -7.16 -4.66
N ARG A 51 -12.59 -6.70 -4.84
CA ARG A 51 -11.51 -6.91 -3.87
C ARG A 51 -11.78 -6.22 -2.53
N TYR A 52 -12.34 -5.02 -2.54
CA TYR A 52 -12.70 -4.29 -1.32
C TYR A 52 -13.84 -4.99 -0.59
N LYS A 53 -14.91 -5.43 -1.29
CA LYS A 53 -15.99 -6.22 -0.70
C LYS A 53 -15.46 -7.48 -0.02
N TRP A 54 -14.67 -8.28 -0.74
CA TRP A 54 -14.07 -9.50 -0.18
C TRP A 54 -13.20 -9.21 1.06
N THR A 55 -12.40 -8.14 1.01
CA THR A 55 -11.55 -7.76 2.14
C THR A 55 -12.37 -7.29 3.34
N PHE A 56 -13.45 -6.54 3.10
CA PHE A 56 -14.36 -6.08 4.14
C PHE A 56 -15.06 -7.25 4.84
N GLU A 57 -15.59 -8.21 4.06
CA GLU A 57 -16.19 -9.44 4.57
C GLU A 57 -15.19 -10.24 5.42
N TYR A 58 -13.99 -10.50 4.88
CA TYR A 58 -12.94 -11.21 5.58
C TYR A 58 -12.57 -10.54 6.92
N VAL A 59 -12.40 -9.22 6.91
CA VAL A 59 -12.04 -8.47 8.12
C VAL A 59 -13.18 -8.50 9.14
N THR A 60 -14.43 -8.34 8.72
CA THR A 60 -15.58 -8.34 9.63
C THR A 60 -15.89 -9.73 10.18
N GLU A 61 -15.63 -10.80 9.42
CA GLU A 61 -15.70 -12.19 9.88
C GLU A 61 -14.67 -12.47 10.97
N HIS A 62 -13.41 -12.07 10.75
CA HIS A 62 -12.32 -12.35 11.70
C HIS A 62 -12.23 -11.35 12.86
N ALA A 63 -12.77 -10.14 12.71
CA ALA A 63 -12.81 -9.10 13.72
C ALA A 63 -14.26 -8.61 13.92
N PRO A 64 -15.15 -9.44 14.50
CA PRO A 64 -16.58 -9.13 14.61
C PRO A 64 -16.86 -7.85 15.41
N TYR A 65 -16.00 -7.53 16.39
CA TYR A 65 -16.10 -6.27 17.14
C TYR A 65 -15.99 -5.05 16.23
N LEU A 66 -15.10 -5.08 15.23
CA LEU A 66 -14.97 -4.00 14.25
C LEU A 66 -16.27 -3.83 13.44
N GLY A 67 -16.91 -4.94 13.06
CA GLY A 67 -18.24 -4.94 12.43
C GLY A 67 -19.28 -4.22 13.28
N THR A 68 -19.30 -4.46 14.60
CA THR A 68 -20.24 -3.75 15.51
C THR A 68 -19.98 -2.25 15.61
N LEU A 69 -18.72 -1.81 15.45
CA LEU A 69 -18.34 -0.40 15.51
C LEU A 69 -18.71 0.37 14.24
N ILE A 70 -18.66 -0.29 13.08
CA ILE A 70 -18.92 0.31 11.76
C ILE A 70 -20.33 0.95 11.69
N GLY A 71 -21.33 0.36 12.35
CA GLY A 71 -22.69 0.91 12.42
C GLY A 71 -22.91 2.00 13.49
N GLN A 72 -21.95 2.25 14.39
CA GLN A 72 -22.15 3.07 15.58
C GLN A 72 -21.51 4.46 15.44
N ARG A 73 -22.29 5.47 15.01
CA ARG A 73 -21.80 6.85 14.85
C ARG A 73 -21.10 7.42 16.10
N LYS A 74 -21.58 7.07 17.30
CA LYS A 74 -21.02 7.55 18.58
C LYS A 74 -19.64 6.96 18.89
N LYS A 75 -19.27 5.84 18.26
CA LYS A 75 -17.98 5.17 18.43
C LYS A 75 -17.05 5.34 17.24
N ARG A 76 -17.27 6.37 16.43
CA ARG A 76 -16.46 6.63 15.23
C ARG A 76 -14.98 6.84 15.56
N GLU A 77 -14.68 7.48 16.68
CA GLU A 77 -13.30 7.71 17.11
C GLU A 77 -12.60 6.40 17.46
N GLU A 78 -13.26 5.54 18.24
CA GLU A 78 -12.78 4.19 18.56
C GLU A 78 -12.57 3.34 17.29
N LEU A 79 -13.53 3.40 16.35
CA LEU A 79 -13.41 2.73 15.05
C LEU A 79 -12.16 3.21 14.28
N MET A 80 -11.94 4.52 14.21
CA MET A 80 -10.79 5.10 13.51
C MET A 80 -9.47 4.76 14.18
N GLN A 81 -9.42 4.71 15.51
CA GLN A 81 -8.25 4.28 16.25
C GLN A 81 -7.92 2.83 15.95
N LEU A 82 -8.91 1.93 16.03
CA LEU A 82 -8.72 0.50 15.79
C LEU A 82 -8.25 0.22 14.35
N ILE A 83 -8.85 0.89 13.36
CA ILE A 83 -8.42 0.82 11.95
C ILE A 83 -6.96 1.29 11.82
N GLY A 84 -6.58 2.37 12.52
CA GLY A 84 -5.20 2.88 12.52
C GLY A 84 -4.21 1.87 13.08
N GLU A 85 -4.53 1.23 14.21
CA GLU A 85 -3.71 0.19 14.83
C GLU A 85 -3.55 -1.03 13.91
N MET A 86 -4.65 -1.51 13.31
CA MET A 86 -4.61 -2.61 12.34
C MET A 86 -3.75 -2.25 11.12
N GLN A 87 -3.90 -1.04 10.58
CA GLN A 87 -3.13 -0.58 9.42
C GLN A 87 -1.63 -0.47 9.76
N ASN A 88 -1.28 -0.03 10.96
CA ASN A 88 0.10 0.02 11.42
C ASN A 88 0.72 -1.37 11.48
N MET A 89 0.00 -2.36 12.01
CA MET A 89 0.47 -3.74 12.05
C MET A 89 0.67 -4.31 10.64
N ILE A 90 -0.29 -4.11 9.73
CA ILE A 90 -0.17 -4.53 8.32
C ILE A 90 1.06 -3.90 7.66
N ASN A 91 1.27 -2.60 7.85
CA ASN A 91 2.42 -1.90 7.30
C ASN A 91 3.74 -2.43 7.87
N HIS A 92 3.77 -2.73 9.18
CA HIS A 92 4.93 -3.28 9.84
C HIS A 92 5.26 -4.69 9.32
N THR A 93 4.28 -5.60 9.29
CA THR A 93 4.44 -6.95 8.75
C THR A 93 4.93 -6.91 7.30
N ARG A 94 4.35 -6.06 6.47
CA ARG A 94 4.81 -5.86 5.08
C ARG A 94 6.26 -5.39 5.02
N SER A 95 6.63 -4.42 5.86
CA SER A 95 7.99 -3.89 5.91
C SER A 95 8.98 -4.96 6.34
N GLU A 96 8.64 -5.75 7.35
CA GLU A 96 9.45 -6.88 7.83
C GLU A 96 9.62 -7.94 6.74
N ASP A 97 8.53 -8.42 6.14
CA ASP A 97 8.57 -9.44 5.09
C ASP A 97 9.40 -8.99 3.89
N ALA A 98 9.19 -7.76 3.41
CA ALA A 98 9.96 -7.21 2.31
C ALA A 98 11.44 -7.03 2.66
N SER A 99 11.76 -6.63 3.89
CA SER A 99 13.14 -6.42 4.34
C SER A 99 13.89 -7.73 4.49
N ARG A 100 13.23 -8.77 5.03
CA ARG A 100 13.81 -10.12 5.14
C ARG A 100 13.97 -10.80 3.78
N LEU A 101 13.05 -10.54 2.85
CA LEU A 101 13.17 -11.09 1.50
C LEU A 101 14.36 -10.46 0.75
N LYS A 102 14.56 -9.14 0.86
CA LYS A 102 15.66 -8.42 0.20
C LYS A 102 17.01 -9.08 0.46
N SER A 103 17.29 -9.47 1.70
CA SER A 103 18.57 -10.08 2.02
C SER A 103 18.79 -11.46 1.40
N CYS A 104 17.69 -12.13 1.02
CA CYS A 104 17.74 -13.42 0.36
C CYS A 104 17.70 -13.31 -1.17
N MET A 105 17.29 -12.17 -1.74
CA MET A 105 17.12 -12.00 -3.19
C MET A 105 18.41 -12.24 -3.97
N GLY A 106 19.56 -11.79 -3.43
CA GLY A 106 20.86 -12.01 -4.06
C GLY A 106 21.20 -13.50 -4.22
N SER A 107 20.87 -14.32 -3.22
CA SER A 107 21.10 -15.77 -3.25
C SER A 107 20.19 -16.47 -4.27
N TYR A 108 18.93 -16.04 -4.38
CA TYR A 108 18.00 -16.59 -5.38
C TYR A 108 18.30 -16.17 -6.83
N ALA A 109 19.06 -15.09 -7.02
CA ALA A 109 19.46 -14.63 -8.35
C ALA A 109 20.68 -15.39 -8.92
N ALA A 110 21.36 -16.21 -8.12
CA ALA A 110 22.46 -17.02 -8.59
C ALA A 110 21.94 -18.20 -9.46
N PRO A 111 22.69 -18.63 -10.51
CA PRO A 111 22.30 -19.78 -11.34
C PRO A 111 22.09 -21.07 -10.54
N ASN A 112 22.80 -21.22 -9.41
CA ASN A 112 22.61 -22.29 -8.43
C ASN A 112 22.61 -21.71 -7.01
N PRO A 113 21.44 -21.37 -6.43
CA PRO A 113 21.33 -20.70 -5.13
C PRO A 113 21.97 -21.46 -3.96
N ASN A 114 22.10 -22.78 -4.09
CA ASN A 114 22.65 -23.66 -3.06
C ASN A 114 24.18 -23.86 -3.18
N LYS A 115 24.81 -23.38 -4.25
CA LYS A 115 26.23 -23.66 -4.56
C LYS A 115 27.04 -22.40 -4.86
N ASP A 116 26.43 -21.42 -5.51
CA ASP A 116 27.08 -20.19 -5.96
C ASP A 116 26.34 -18.96 -5.44
N VAL A 117 27.08 -17.90 -5.15
CA VAL A 117 26.54 -16.57 -4.89
C VAL A 117 26.68 -15.74 -6.17
N VAL A 118 25.80 -14.76 -6.38
CA VAL A 118 25.95 -13.80 -7.49
C VAL A 118 27.34 -13.16 -7.44
N HIS A 119 28.04 -13.14 -8.57
CA HIS A 119 29.35 -12.52 -8.70
C HIS A 119 29.29 -11.30 -9.63
N PRO A 120 29.71 -10.10 -9.17
CA PRO A 120 30.17 -9.79 -7.80
C PRO A 120 29.04 -9.84 -6.76
N PRO A 121 29.35 -10.12 -5.47
CA PRO A 121 28.35 -10.26 -4.42
C PRO A 121 27.59 -8.95 -4.21
N ILE A 122 26.26 -9.04 -4.15
CA ILE A 122 25.39 -7.93 -3.76
C ILE A 122 25.51 -7.80 -2.24
N ASN A 123 26.31 -6.84 -1.77
CA ASN A 123 26.54 -6.63 -0.35
C ASN A 123 25.33 -5.94 0.30
N ASP A 124 24.59 -6.63 1.15
CA ASP A 124 23.49 -6.04 1.96
C ASP A 124 23.98 -5.04 3.02
N ASN A 125 25.29 -5.03 3.31
CA ASN A 125 25.87 -4.18 4.34
C ASN A 125 26.08 -2.71 3.92
N SER A 126 25.70 -2.32 2.69
CA SER A 126 25.76 -0.92 2.31
C SER A 126 24.58 -0.16 2.93
N LYS A 127 24.74 0.32 4.17
CA LYS A 127 23.80 1.25 4.83
C LYS A 127 23.63 2.58 4.08
N SER A 128 24.35 2.78 2.97
CA SER A 128 24.33 4.00 2.20
C SER A 128 23.66 3.74 0.85
N HIS A 129 22.43 4.25 0.70
CA HIS A 129 21.79 4.43 -0.60
C HIS A 129 22.64 5.24 -1.59
N ALA A 130 23.72 5.90 -1.14
CA ALA A 130 24.69 6.58 -1.99
C ALA A 130 25.65 5.62 -2.73
N GLN A 131 25.67 4.32 -2.41
CA GLN A 131 26.51 3.34 -3.11
C GLN A 131 25.74 2.47 -4.12
N MET A 132 24.43 2.72 -4.30
CA MET A 132 23.58 1.91 -5.17
C MET A 132 22.85 2.79 -6.19
N GLY A 133 22.62 2.24 -7.39
CA GLY A 133 21.89 2.92 -8.48
C GLY A 133 22.58 4.18 -8.99
N PHE A 134 21.79 5.17 -9.42
CA PHE A 134 22.30 6.43 -9.98
C PHE A 134 23.05 7.32 -9.00
N ASN A 135 22.94 7.05 -7.70
CA ASN A 135 23.66 7.77 -6.67
C ASN A 135 25.10 7.27 -6.48
N HIS A 136 25.47 6.13 -7.06
CA HIS A 136 26.84 5.62 -7.01
C HIS A 136 27.78 6.54 -7.79
N VAL A 137 28.82 7.05 -7.13
CA VAL A 137 29.76 8.05 -7.68
C VAL A 137 30.29 7.70 -9.07
N GLN A 138 30.57 6.41 -9.33
CA GLN A 138 31.08 5.99 -10.64
C GLN A 138 29.98 5.90 -11.71
N LEU A 139 28.75 5.53 -11.33
CA LEU A 139 27.62 5.45 -12.26
C LEU A 139 27.04 6.85 -12.56
N GLY A 140 26.97 7.72 -11.56
CA GLY A 140 26.62 9.13 -11.72
C GLY A 140 27.56 9.85 -12.67
N LYS A 141 28.87 9.56 -12.61
CA LYS A 141 29.87 10.07 -13.58
C LYS A 141 29.60 9.63 -15.01
N MET A 142 29.14 8.39 -15.24
CA MET A 142 28.87 7.89 -16.60
C MET A 142 27.61 8.51 -17.22
N LEU A 143 26.69 9.03 -16.41
CA LEU A 143 25.47 9.68 -16.86
C LEU A 143 25.59 11.21 -16.92
N CYS A 144 26.63 11.77 -16.29
CA CYS A 144 26.94 13.18 -16.38
C CYS A 144 27.39 13.52 -17.81
N PRO A 145 26.73 14.46 -18.51
CA PRO A 145 27.19 14.93 -19.81
C PRO A 145 28.64 15.43 -19.71
N ALA A 146 29.49 15.06 -20.68
CA ALA A 146 30.94 15.32 -20.63
C ALA A 146 31.33 16.77 -20.29
N LYS A 147 30.51 17.75 -20.72
CA LYS A 147 30.70 19.17 -20.43
C LYS A 147 30.62 19.55 -18.94
N TYR A 148 29.98 18.75 -18.10
CA TYR A 148 29.77 19.02 -16.67
C TYR A 148 30.53 18.06 -15.75
N LEU A 149 31.31 17.13 -16.31
CA LEU A 149 32.00 16.11 -15.53
C LEU A 149 33.03 16.72 -14.57
N THR A 150 33.72 17.78 -14.99
CA THR A 150 34.74 18.46 -14.19
C THR A 150 34.15 19.15 -12.97
N ASP A 151 32.94 19.68 -13.08
CA ASP A 151 32.24 20.34 -11.96
C ASP A 151 31.65 19.28 -11.02
N TYR A 152 31.10 18.19 -11.56
CA TYR A 152 30.61 17.05 -10.78
C TYR A 152 31.70 16.33 -9.96
N ILE A 153 32.97 16.37 -10.40
CA ILE A 153 34.09 15.78 -9.65
C ILE A 153 34.56 16.70 -8.50
N LYS A 154 34.25 18.00 -8.56
CA LYS A 154 34.67 18.98 -7.57
C LYS A 154 33.72 19.09 -6.38
N ASP A 155 32.44 18.79 -6.57
CA ASP A 155 31.43 18.59 -5.51
C ASP A 155 31.61 17.24 -4.80
#